data_AF-A0A853I1R5-F1
#
_entry.id   AF-A0A853I1R5-F1
#
_cell.length_a   1.000
_cell.length_b   1.000
_cell.length_c   1.000
_cell.angle_alpha   90.00
_cell.angle_beta   90.00
_cell.angle_gamma   90.00
#
_symmetry.space_group_name_H-M   'P 1'
#
loop_
_entity.id
_entity.type
_entity.pdbx_description
1 polymer ?
#
loop_
_entity_poly.entity_id
_entity_poly.type
_entity_poly.pdbx_seq_one_letter_code
_entity_poly.pdbx_strand_id
1 'polypeptide(L)'
;MKITDLTEQAVTDFIANRFGIHLQSYQIPYLHDAISSACEKFNYQSPTEYLLDLSNADYDAPELSHLINAITISESYFFRDTEQNQLLEEELLPRIIRQHRESQQLSLRIWSAGCAKGQEIYSIAIILHKLLPDIESWNIHLLATDINQTNLSDAIKGQYNAWSMRSTPEAIINQFFHVNTLSTEKIYQINDQLRSLVKFSFINLSQDQFPNIWSETNNLDLILCRNVFIYLSKLAKPKIIEKFINCLKLNGILIFSASDLINYHSPWLTKYQFLNREFFVKIKQPDLTQDFINDAFPSSASNYPSESTTKEPPSTQQENNNQTLLVTIQTMMTSGHWVEASKLCDQLLNNSSLYPVAIQYKAKALANIGKLDEASNLCLVYIKSKPLDKHGYLIYSLILIEQGEYQHAVDYLKKAIYIDSKFLEAYYHYGLLQIRLGKIKQGIEILECAANLVNQQNAHYIVHNTVDETYEHLAHTIKEEISMYQSLDKVAKS
;
A
#
# COMPACT_ATOMS: atom_id res chain seq x y z
N MET A 1 -36.56 -11.53 -13.87
CA MET A 1 -37.41 -11.60 -12.65
C MET A 1 -36.51 -11.10 -11.53
N LYS A 2 -36.76 -9.89 -11.02
CA LYS A 2 -35.88 -9.20 -10.06
C LYS A 2 -35.97 -9.91 -8.70
N ILE A 3 -34.93 -9.81 -7.88
CA ILE A 3 -34.92 -10.29 -6.49
C ILE A 3 -36.10 -9.67 -5.75
N THR A 4 -37.23 -10.36 -5.75
CA THR A 4 -38.39 -10.09 -4.93
C THR A 4 -38.31 -11.12 -3.83
N ASP A 5 -37.67 -10.72 -2.73
CA ASP A 5 -38.05 -11.02 -1.34
C ASP A 5 -36.90 -10.86 -0.32
N LEU A 6 -35.70 -10.46 -0.76
CA LEU A 6 -34.64 -9.98 0.13
C LEU A 6 -34.21 -8.57 -0.26
N THR A 7 -34.17 -7.67 0.71
CA THR A 7 -33.62 -6.33 0.51
C THR A 7 -32.12 -6.44 0.29
N GLU A 8 -31.55 -5.57 -0.55
CA GLU A 8 -30.08 -5.45 -0.74
C GLU A 8 -29.36 -5.36 0.62
N GLN A 9 -29.96 -4.65 1.56
CA GLN A 9 -29.51 -4.51 2.94
C GLN A 9 -29.39 -5.87 3.67
N ALA A 10 -30.36 -6.77 3.52
CA ALA A 10 -30.30 -8.08 4.18
C ALA A 10 -29.14 -8.94 3.66
N VAL A 11 -28.84 -8.85 2.36
CA VAL A 11 -27.73 -9.61 1.74
C VAL A 11 -26.39 -9.03 2.15
N THR A 12 -26.25 -7.70 2.16
CA THR A 12 -25.01 -7.04 2.61
C THR A 12 -24.76 -7.27 4.09
N ASP A 13 -25.80 -7.26 4.93
CA ASP A 13 -25.71 -7.59 6.36
C ASP A 13 -25.33 -9.05 6.58
N PHE A 14 -25.88 -9.98 5.81
CA PHE A 14 -25.47 -11.39 5.86
C PHE A 14 -23.98 -11.55 5.56
N ILE A 15 -23.48 -10.91 4.51
CA ILE A 15 -22.06 -10.98 4.10
C ILE A 15 -21.17 -10.35 5.17
N ALA A 16 -21.56 -9.18 5.71
CA ALA A 16 -20.83 -8.51 6.77
C ALA A 16 -20.79 -9.34 8.05
N ASN A 17 -21.89 -10.00 8.41
CA ASN A 17 -21.98 -10.81 9.63
C ASN A 17 -21.27 -12.16 9.50
N ARG A 18 -21.38 -12.83 8.35
CA ARG A 18 -20.77 -14.16 8.14
C ARG A 18 -19.29 -14.08 7.77
N PHE A 19 -18.89 -13.13 6.93
CA PHE A 19 -17.52 -13.06 6.40
C PHE A 19 -16.73 -11.86 6.91
N GLY A 20 -17.37 -10.91 7.59
CA GLY A 20 -16.72 -9.67 8.01
C GLY A 20 -16.42 -8.71 6.86
N ILE A 21 -16.95 -8.97 5.66
CA ILE A 21 -16.70 -8.20 4.43
C ILE A 21 -17.75 -7.09 4.31
N HIS A 22 -17.30 -5.87 4.08
CA HIS A 22 -18.13 -4.74 3.71
C HIS A 22 -18.08 -4.53 2.19
N LEU A 23 -19.23 -4.69 1.54
CA LEU A 23 -19.37 -4.45 0.11
C LEU A 23 -19.52 -2.97 -0.19
N GLN A 24 -18.76 -2.49 -1.17
CA GLN A 24 -18.88 -1.15 -1.71
C GLN A 24 -20.05 -1.09 -2.71
N SER A 25 -20.64 0.09 -2.92
CA SER A 25 -21.82 0.25 -3.80
C SER A 25 -21.57 -0.24 -5.23
N TYR A 26 -20.33 -0.13 -5.75
CA TYR A 26 -19.99 -0.62 -7.09
C TYR A 26 -19.94 -2.16 -7.18
N GLN A 27 -19.83 -2.87 -6.06
CA GLN A 27 -19.78 -4.34 -6.01
C GLN A 27 -21.18 -4.98 -5.99
N ILE A 28 -22.22 -4.19 -5.68
CA ILE A 28 -23.60 -4.67 -5.55
C ILE A 28 -24.15 -5.29 -6.85
N PRO A 29 -23.94 -4.71 -8.05
CA PRO A 29 -24.36 -5.35 -9.29
C PRO A 29 -23.71 -6.73 -9.51
N TYR A 30 -22.40 -6.84 -9.24
CA TYR A 30 -21.66 -8.10 -9.36
C TYR A 30 -22.15 -9.16 -8.37
N LEU A 31 -22.54 -8.74 -7.15
CA LEU A 31 -23.17 -9.61 -6.18
C LEU A 31 -24.51 -10.18 -6.73
N HIS A 32 -25.34 -9.34 -7.34
CA HIS A 32 -26.60 -9.78 -7.94
C HIS A 32 -26.39 -10.78 -9.07
N ASP A 33 -25.42 -10.52 -9.95
CA ASP A 33 -25.06 -11.43 -11.03
C ASP A 33 -24.53 -12.76 -10.49
N ALA A 34 -23.68 -12.72 -9.44
CA ALA A 34 -23.14 -13.92 -8.80
C ALA A 34 -24.23 -14.77 -8.14
N ILE A 35 -25.18 -14.16 -7.44
CA ILE A 35 -26.32 -14.87 -6.84
C ILE A 35 -27.20 -15.49 -7.92
N SER A 36 -27.49 -14.75 -9.00
CA SER A 36 -28.32 -15.24 -10.10
C SER A 36 -27.65 -16.42 -10.81
N SER A 37 -26.36 -16.28 -11.13
CA SER A 37 -25.51 -17.35 -11.70
C SER A 37 -25.44 -18.56 -10.76
N ALA A 38 -25.33 -18.35 -9.45
CA ALA A 38 -25.35 -19.44 -8.48
C ALA A 38 -26.68 -20.21 -8.50
N CYS A 39 -27.81 -19.50 -8.56
CA CYS A 39 -29.12 -20.13 -8.59
C CYS A 39 -29.28 -21.03 -9.82
N GLU A 40 -28.86 -20.56 -10.99
CA GLU A 40 -28.87 -21.36 -12.21
C GLU A 40 -27.91 -22.55 -12.14
N LYS A 41 -26.69 -22.33 -11.64
CA LYS A 41 -25.64 -23.35 -11.58
C LYS A 41 -25.96 -24.48 -10.60
N PHE A 42 -26.52 -24.15 -9.44
CA PHE A 42 -26.77 -25.08 -8.34
C PHE A 42 -28.26 -25.46 -8.20
N ASN A 43 -29.12 -25.06 -9.15
CA ASN A 43 -30.55 -25.37 -9.23
C ASN A 43 -31.42 -24.82 -8.08
N TYR A 44 -31.08 -23.65 -7.54
CA TYR A 44 -31.94 -22.96 -6.57
C TYR A 44 -33.13 -22.29 -7.25
N GLN A 45 -34.31 -22.40 -6.65
CA GLN A 45 -35.55 -21.82 -7.18
C GLN A 45 -35.65 -20.32 -6.90
N SER A 46 -34.90 -19.82 -5.91
CA SER A 46 -34.85 -18.39 -5.59
C SER A 46 -33.53 -17.96 -4.93
N PRO A 47 -33.15 -16.67 -5.04
CA PRO A 47 -32.06 -16.06 -4.29
C PRO A 47 -32.20 -16.21 -2.76
N THR A 48 -33.43 -16.22 -2.25
CA THR A 48 -33.70 -16.37 -0.81
C THR A 48 -33.36 -17.77 -0.31
N GLU A 49 -33.76 -18.79 -1.07
CA GLU A 49 -33.41 -20.19 -0.79
C GLU A 49 -31.88 -20.37 -0.78
N TYR A 50 -31.20 -19.84 -1.79
CA TYR A 50 -29.74 -19.86 -1.88
C TYR A 50 -29.06 -19.25 -0.65
N LEU A 51 -29.47 -18.04 -0.23
CA LEU A 51 -28.86 -17.35 0.91
C LEU A 51 -29.17 -18.02 2.25
N LEU A 52 -30.35 -18.64 2.39
CA LEU A 52 -30.71 -19.42 3.57
C LEU A 52 -29.83 -20.68 3.69
N ASP A 53 -29.61 -21.40 2.60
CA ASP A 53 -28.72 -22.57 2.58
C ASP A 53 -27.28 -22.18 2.91
N LEU A 54 -26.79 -21.07 2.34
CA LEU A 54 -25.47 -20.53 2.63
C LEU A 54 -25.29 -20.15 4.11
N SER A 55 -26.35 -19.91 4.86
CA SER A 55 -26.27 -19.57 6.29
C SER A 55 -25.81 -20.72 7.17
N ASN A 56 -25.85 -21.97 6.69
CA ASN A 56 -25.35 -23.14 7.41
C ASN A 56 -24.32 -23.94 6.60
N ALA A 57 -24.02 -23.54 5.36
CA ALA A 57 -23.05 -24.21 4.52
C ALA A 57 -21.63 -24.15 5.09
N ASP A 58 -20.92 -25.27 5.04
CA ASP A 58 -19.49 -25.32 5.34
C ASP A 58 -18.69 -24.44 4.37
N TYR A 59 -17.51 -23.98 4.80
CA TYR A 59 -16.70 -23.05 4.01
C TYR A 59 -16.19 -23.63 2.68
N ASP A 60 -16.12 -24.96 2.56
CA ASP A 60 -15.74 -25.70 1.35
C ASP A 60 -16.93 -26.03 0.44
N ALA A 61 -18.14 -25.63 0.81
CA ALA A 61 -19.30 -25.78 -0.06
C ALA A 61 -19.06 -25.06 -1.41
N PRO A 62 -19.27 -25.75 -2.56
CA PRO A 62 -19.08 -25.16 -3.89
C PRO A 62 -19.92 -23.90 -4.12
N GLU A 63 -21.14 -23.87 -3.57
CA GLU A 63 -22.08 -22.76 -3.56
C GLU A 63 -21.46 -21.54 -2.89
N LEU A 64 -20.94 -21.74 -1.69
CA LEU A 64 -20.31 -20.68 -0.91
C LEU A 64 -19.03 -20.17 -1.58
N SER A 65 -18.20 -21.09 -2.07
CA SER A 65 -16.99 -20.75 -2.82
C SER A 65 -17.30 -19.89 -4.05
N HIS A 66 -18.41 -20.16 -4.75
CA HIS A 66 -18.84 -19.33 -5.89
C HIS A 66 -19.18 -17.89 -5.47
N LEU A 67 -19.91 -17.71 -4.37
CA LEU A 67 -20.21 -16.39 -3.83
C LEU A 67 -18.93 -15.65 -3.39
N ILE A 68 -18.07 -16.32 -2.59
CA ILE A 68 -16.82 -15.72 -2.08
C ILE A 68 -15.92 -15.27 -3.23
N ASN A 69 -15.80 -16.07 -4.29
CA ASN A 69 -15.03 -15.70 -5.48
C ASN A 69 -15.52 -14.40 -6.13
N ALA A 70 -16.83 -14.17 -6.15
CA ALA A 70 -17.40 -12.98 -6.78
C ALA A 70 -17.25 -11.71 -5.92
N ILE A 71 -17.28 -11.85 -4.59
CA ILE A 71 -17.25 -10.71 -3.68
C ILE A 71 -15.86 -10.34 -3.17
N THR A 72 -14.86 -11.23 -3.33
CA THR A 72 -13.48 -10.98 -2.93
C THR A 72 -12.66 -10.41 -4.08
N ILE A 73 -11.86 -9.39 -3.80
CA ILE A 73 -10.90 -8.84 -4.77
C ILE A 73 -9.57 -9.56 -4.58
N SER A 74 -9.18 -10.32 -5.59
CA SER A 74 -8.03 -11.23 -5.54
C SER A 74 -6.78 -10.69 -6.24
N GLU A 75 -6.76 -9.39 -6.57
CA GLU A 75 -5.65 -8.76 -7.28
C GLU A 75 -4.41 -8.73 -6.36
N SER A 76 -3.34 -9.40 -6.77
CA SER A 76 -2.06 -9.44 -6.06
C SER A 76 -0.93 -9.72 -7.05
N TYR A 77 0.28 -9.29 -6.70
CA TYR A 77 1.47 -9.49 -7.51
C TYR A 77 2.72 -9.51 -6.63
N PHE A 78 3.77 -10.12 -7.15
CA PHE A 78 5.04 -10.24 -6.44
C PHE A 78 5.62 -8.85 -6.17
N PHE A 79 6.10 -8.66 -4.95
CA PHE A 79 6.69 -7.41 -4.47
C PHE A 79 5.80 -6.16 -4.62
N ARG A 80 4.48 -6.30 -4.41
CA ARG A 80 3.46 -5.23 -4.62
C ARG A 80 3.77 -3.87 -3.99
N ASP A 81 4.19 -3.85 -2.73
CA ASP A 81 4.52 -2.62 -2.01
C ASP A 81 6.04 -2.50 -1.86
N THR A 82 6.72 -1.97 -2.88
CA THR A 82 8.19 -1.90 -2.94
C THR A 82 8.81 -1.34 -1.67
N GLU A 83 8.25 -0.24 -1.15
CA GLU A 83 8.73 0.39 0.07
C GLU A 83 8.58 -0.51 1.31
N GLN A 84 7.43 -1.17 1.50
CA GLN A 84 7.28 -2.07 2.63
C GLN A 84 8.14 -3.34 2.49
N ASN A 85 8.32 -3.84 1.27
CA ASN A 85 9.20 -4.97 1.03
C ASN A 85 10.67 -4.61 1.30
N GLN A 86 11.10 -3.40 0.93
CA GLN A 86 12.42 -2.88 1.31
C GLN A 86 12.55 -2.75 2.83
N LEU A 87 11.55 -2.21 3.53
CA LEU A 87 11.56 -2.14 5.00
C LEU A 87 11.70 -3.53 5.62
N LEU A 88 10.99 -4.52 5.08
CA LEU A 88 11.09 -5.91 5.52
C LEU A 88 12.49 -6.48 5.26
N GLU A 89 13.03 -6.29 4.05
CA GLU A 89 14.31 -6.86 3.62
C GLU A 89 15.52 -6.19 4.28
N GLU A 90 15.51 -4.87 4.42
CA GLU A 90 16.67 -4.07 4.83
C GLU A 90 16.72 -3.86 6.35
N GLU A 91 15.56 -3.81 7.03
CA GLU A 91 15.48 -3.42 8.44
C GLU A 91 14.83 -4.50 9.32
N LEU A 92 13.57 -4.86 9.04
CA LEU A 92 12.77 -5.61 10.02
C LEU A 92 13.17 -7.10 10.10
N LEU A 93 13.27 -7.79 8.98
CA LEU A 93 13.65 -9.21 8.97
C LEU A 93 15.11 -9.40 9.42
N PRO A 94 16.11 -8.60 8.96
CA PRO A 94 17.47 -8.67 9.49
C PRO A 94 17.54 -8.50 11.01
N ARG A 95 16.75 -7.57 11.57
CA ARG A 95 16.67 -7.35 13.02
C ARG A 95 16.11 -8.56 13.76
N ILE A 96 14.99 -9.11 13.31
CA ILE A 96 14.39 -10.31 13.92
C ILE A 96 15.38 -11.48 13.84
N ILE A 97 16.00 -11.71 12.69
CA ILE A 97 17.01 -12.75 12.48
C ILE A 97 18.18 -12.59 13.46
N ARG A 98 18.72 -11.36 13.62
CA ARG A 98 19.82 -11.09 14.53
C ARG A 98 19.45 -11.41 15.99
N GLN A 99 18.30 -10.92 16.46
CA GLN A 99 17.81 -11.17 17.82
C GLN A 99 17.64 -12.66 18.11
N HIS A 100 17.13 -13.40 17.13
CA HIS A 100 16.94 -14.85 17.23
C HIS A 100 18.27 -15.61 17.24
N ARG A 101 19.29 -15.15 16.50
CA ARG A 101 20.65 -15.73 16.59
C ARG A 101 21.31 -15.47 17.93
N GLU A 102 21.23 -14.24 18.43
CA GLU A 102 21.83 -13.84 19.72
C GLU A 102 21.21 -14.62 20.89
N SER A 103 19.91 -14.90 20.83
CA SER A 103 19.19 -15.72 21.81
C SER A 103 19.26 -17.23 21.55
N GLN A 104 20.00 -17.67 20.52
CA GLN A 104 20.08 -19.07 20.07
C GLN A 104 18.72 -19.71 19.74
N GLN A 105 17.72 -18.91 19.36
CA GLN A 105 16.38 -19.35 18.96
C GLN A 105 16.23 -19.26 17.43
N LEU A 106 16.85 -20.21 16.71
CA LEU A 106 16.81 -20.29 15.24
C LEU A 106 15.44 -20.75 14.70
N SER A 107 14.39 -20.00 15.00
CA SER A 107 13.02 -20.22 14.52
C SER A 107 12.41 -18.90 14.10
N LEU A 108 11.60 -18.89 13.05
CA LEU A 108 10.95 -17.67 12.58
C LEU A 108 9.53 -18.00 12.12
N ARG A 109 8.53 -17.32 12.67
CA ARG A 109 7.11 -17.56 12.39
C ARG A 109 6.47 -16.31 11.78
N ILE A 110 6.09 -16.39 10.51
CA ILE A 110 5.50 -15.27 9.75
C ILE A 110 4.13 -15.69 9.22
N TRP A 111 3.15 -14.78 9.30
CA TRP A 111 1.81 -14.98 8.78
C TRP A 111 1.44 -13.91 7.76
N SER A 112 1.08 -14.31 6.54
CA SER A 112 0.37 -13.47 5.56
C SER A 112 -1.14 -13.74 5.65
N ALA A 113 -1.87 -12.79 6.25
CA ALA A 113 -3.30 -12.85 6.49
C ALA A 113 -4.07 -12.11 5.38
N GLY A 114 -4.81 -12.86 4.56
CA GLY A 114 -5.41 -12.42 3.30
C GLY A 114 -4.40 -12.48 2.15
N CYS A 115 -3.80 -13.65 1.95
CA CYS A 115 -2.64 -13.85 1.08
C CYS A 115 -2.97 -13.86 -0.43
N ALA A 116 -4.25 -13.82 -0.81
CA ALA A 116 -4.73 -14.02 -2.17
C ALA A 116 -4.08 -15.27 -2.80
N LYS A 117 -3.46 -15.13 -3.97
CA LYS A 117 -2.80 -16.24 -4.68
C LYS A 117 -1.35 -16.49 -4.24
N GLY A 118 -0.97 -16.04 -3.04
CA GLY A 118 0.30 -16.36 -2.39
C GLY A 118 1.51 -15.51 -2.80
N GLN A 119 1.35 -14.53 -3.69
CA GLN A 119 2.48 -13.69 -4.14
C GLN A 119 3.17 -12.96 -2.98
N GLU A 120 2.41 -12.53 -1.97
CA GLU A 120 2.97 -11.87 -0.77
C GLU A 120 3.89 -12.81 0.02
N ILE A 121 3.38 -13.96 0.46
CA ILE A 121 4.16 -14.88 1.31
C ILE A 121 5.36 -15.46 0.55
N TYR A 122 5.24 -15.67 -0.77
CA TYR A 122 6.37 -16.10 -1.58
C TYR A 122 7.41 -15.00 -1.79
N SER A 123 7.00 -13.72 -1.85
CA SER A 123 7.96 -12.60 -1.84
C SER A 123 8.76 -12.62 -0.53
N ILE A 124 8.13 -12.91 0.60
CA ILE A 124 8.81 -13.07 1.90
C ILE A 124 9.74 -14.28 1.90
N ALA A 125 9.30 -15.43 1.37
CA ALA A 125 10.13 -16.63 1.26
C ALA A 125 11.42 -16.36 0.45
N ILE A 126 11.31 -15.59 -0.64
CA ILE A 126 12.45 -15.16 -1.46
C ILE A 126 13.38 -14.24 -0.65
N ILE A 127 12.84 -13.24 0.04
CA ILE A 127 13.63 -12.32 0.89
C ILE A 127 14.38 -13.11 1.97
N LEU A 128 13.71 -14.03 2.66
CA LEU A 128 14.34 -14.87 3.68
C LEU A 128 15.44 -15.75 3.10
N HIS A 129 15.25 -16.33 1.91
CA HIS A 129 16.30 -17.09 1.25
C HIS A 129 17.55 -16.21 0.97
N LYS A 130 17.37 -14.93 0.64
CA LYS A 130 18.51 -14.01 0.44
C LYS A 130 19.20 -13.64 1.76
N LEU A 131 18.42 -13.44 2.83
CA LEU A 131 18.93 -13.01 4.13
C LEU A 131 19.50 -14.14 4.99
N LEU A 132 19.10 -15.38 4.75
CA LEU A 132 19.51 -16.57 5.50
C LEU A 132 20.23 -17.58 4.58
N PRO A 133 21.56 -17.44 4.38
CA PRO A 133 22.35 -18.44 3.67
C PRO A 133 22.28 -19.85 4.31
N ASP A 134 22.02 -19.89 5.62
CA ASP A 134 21.89 -21.07 6.48
C ASP A 134 20.43 -21.42 6.76
N ILE A 135 19.47 -21.06 5.89
CA ILE A 135 18.02 -21.23 6.11
C ILE A 135 17.62 -22.66 6.52
N GLU A 136 18.36 -23.68 6.08
CA GLU A 136 18.14 -25.09 6.46
C GLU A 136 18.37 -25.37 7.95
N SER A 137 19.17 -24.54 8.63
CA SER A 137 19.40 -24.61 10.08
C SER A 137 18.31 -23.91 10.89
N TRP A 138 17.38 -23.23 10.22
CA TRP A 138 16.28 -22.50 10.85
C TRP A 138 14.98 -23.27 10.76
N ASN A 139 14.19 -23.23 11.84
CA ASN A 139 12.80 -23.62 11.79
C ASN A 139 11.95 -22.45 11.24
N ILE A 140 11.84 -22.38 9.91
CA ILE A 140 11.05 -21.37 9.21
C ILE A 140 9.61 -21.83 9.07
N HIS A 141 8.68 -21.03 9.57
CA HIS A 141 7.26 -21.27 9.48
C HIS A 141 6.57 -20.10 8.77
N LEU A 142 6.20 -20.29 7.51
CA LEU A 142 5.47 -19.31 6.71
C LEU A 142 4.03 -19.77 6.56
N LEU A 143 3.11 -19.11 7.28
CA LEU A 143 1.67 -19.33 7.17
C LEU A 143 1.08 -18.31 6.21
N ALA A 144 0.22 -18.75 5.30
CA ALA A 144 -0.52 -17.89 4.41
C ALA A 144 -1.99 -18.30 4.39
N THR A 145 -2.89 -17.35 4.68
CA THR A 145 -4.30 -17.66 4.82
C THR A 145 -5.18 -16.73 4.03
N ASP A 146 -6.28 -17.25 3.52
CA ASP A 146 -7.28 -16.48 2.80
C ASP A 146 -8.66 -17.07 3.04
N ILE A 147 -9.70 -16.27 2.83
CA ILE A 147 -11.09 -16.73 2.86
C ILE A 147 -11.51 -17.35 1.52
N ASN A 148 -10.79 -17.06 0.44
CA ASN A 148 -11.07 -17.58 -0.88
C ASN A 148 -10.27 -18.87 -1.14
N GLN A 149 -10.96 -20.02 -1.14
CA GLN A 149 -10.34 -21.33 -1.37
C GLN A 149 -9.78 -21.51 -2.79
N THR A 150 -10.34 -20.82 -3.79
CA THR A 150 -9.83 -20.84 -5.16
C THR A 150 -8.47 -20.17 -5.21
N ASN A 151 -8.31 -19.03 -4.53
CA ASN A 151 -7.03 -18.35 -4.42
C ASN A 151 -5.99 -19.21 -3.71
N LEU A 152 -6.36 -19.88 -2.62
CA LEU A 152 -5.46 -20.81 -1.93
C LEU A 152 -5.04 -21.97 -2.82
N SER A 153 -5.98 -22.52 -3.59
CA SER A 153 -5.69 -23.60 -4.55
C SER A 153 -4.71 -23.15 -5.63
N ASP A 154 -4.86 -21.93 -6.14
CA ASP A 154 -3.93 -21.34 -7.09
C ASP A 154 -2.56 -21.03 -6.45
N ALA A 155 -2.55 -20.56 -5.21
CA ALA A 155 -1.33 -20.31 -4.46
C ALA A 155 -0.51 -21.59 -4.23
N ILE A 156 -1.16 -22.69 -3.86
CA ILE A 156 -0.54 -24.01 -3.67
C ILE A 156 0.10 -24.52 -4.97
N LYS A 157 -0.54 -24.28 -6.12
CA LYS A 157 0.04 -24.62 -7.44
C LYS A 157 1.30 -23.80 -7.71
N GLY A 158 1.36 -22.56 -7.24
CA GLY A 158 2.51 -21.67 -7.40
C GLY A 158 2.77 -21.30 -8.86
N GLN A 159 1.72 -21.21 -9.67
CA GLN A 159 1.80 -20.88 -11.09
C GLN A 159 1.19 -19.51 -11.35
N TYR A 160 1.95 -18.67 -12.05
CA TYR A 160 1.65 -17.26 -12.23
C TYR A 160 1.80 -16.84 -13.68
N ASN A 161 1.07 -15.81 -14.07
CA ASN A 161 1.19 -15.19 -15.39
C ASN A 161 2.14 -13.99 -15.35
N ALA A 162 2.46 -13.43 -16.52
CA ALA A 162 3.31 -12.25 -16.62
C ALA A 162 2.78 -11.05 -15.82
N TRP A 163 1.45 -10.90 -15.72
CA TRP A 163 0.82 -9.84 -14.93
C TRP A 163 1.19 -9.90 -13.44
N SER A 164 1.26 -11.10 -12.87
CA SER A 164 1.69 -11.32 -11.48
C SER A 164 3.17 -10.96 -11.24
N MET A 165 3.97 -10.90 -12.31
CA MET A 165 5.42 -10.68 -12.27
C MET A 165 5.81 -9.23 -12.62
N ARG A 166 4.84 -8.35 -12.90
CA ARG A 166 5.06 -6.99 -13.46
C ARG A 166 6.03 -6.09 -12.69
N SER A 167 6.20 -6.34 -11.38
CA SER A 167 7.12 -5.61 -10.50
C SER A 167 8.27 -6.47 -9.97
N THR A 168 8.45 -7.68 -10.51
CA THR A 168 9.48 -8.62 -10.08
C THR A 168 10.76 -8.40 -10.88
N PRO A 169 11.91 -8.14 -10.25
CA PRO A 169 13.18 -8.02 -10.95
C PRO A 169 13.53 -9.29 -11.72
N GLU A 170 14.08 -9.15 -12.94
CA GLU A 170 14.42 -10.29 -13.80
C GLU A 170 15.40 -11.27 -13.14
N ALA A 171 16.34 -10.77 -12.33
CA ALA A 171 17.25 -11.59 -11.54
C ALA A 171 16.50 -12.54 -10.57
N ILE A 172 15.43 -12.04 -9.93
CA ILE A 172 14.58 -12.85 -9.05
C ILE A 172 13.80 -13.88 -9.87
N ILE A 173 13.27 -13.49 -11.04
CA ILE A 173 12.56 -14.42 -11.94
C ILE A 173 13.49 -15.57 -12.35
N ASN A 174 14.68 -15.25 -12.84
CA ASN A 174 15.65 -16.24 -13.34
C ASN A 174 16.15 -17.18 -12.24
N GLN A 175 16.18 -16.73 -10.99
CA GLN A 175 16.67 -17.53 -9.87
C GLN A 175 15.56 -18.38 -9.21
N PHE A 176 14.36 -17.81 -9.07
CA PHE A 176 13.30 -18.38 -8.21
C PHE A 176 12.06 -18.87 -8.96
N PHE A 177 12.07 -18.81 -10.30
CA PHE A 177 10.96 -19.30 -11.12
C PHE A 177 11.45 -20.12 -12.31
N HIS A 178 10.70 -21.18 -12.61
CA HIS A 178 10.76 -21.90 -13.88
C HIS A 178 9.74 -21.29 -14.85
N VAL A 179 10.21 -20.84 -16.01
CA VAL A 179 9.35 -20.24 -17.04
C VAL A 179 8.98 -21.31 -18.07
N ASN A 180 7.70 -21.69 -18.12
CA ASN A 180 7.16 -22.55 -19.15
C ASN A 180 6.68 -21.72 -20.34
N THR A 181 7.25 -21.98 -21.52
CA THR A 181 6.97 -21.29 -22.78
C THR A 181 6.25 -22.17 -23.80
N LEU A 182 5.84 -23.39 -23.42
CA LEU A 182 5.14 -24.33 -24.30
C LEU A 182 3.67 -23.97 -24.52
N SER A 183 3.10 -23.11 -23.67
CA SER A 183 1.77 -22.54 -23.80
C SER A 183 1.78 -21.23 -24.61
N THR A 184 0.62 -20.84 -25.13
CA THR A 184 0.43 -19.54 -25.82
C THR A 184 0.77 -18.34 -24.94
N GLU A 185 0.70 -18.50 -23.61
CA GLU A 185 1.09 -17.52 -22.61
C GLU A 185 2.24 -18.02 -21.75
N LYS A 186 3.13 -17.13 -21.31
CA LYS A 186 4.22 -17.47 -20.38
C LYS A 186 3.66 -17.79 -19.00
N ILE A 187 3.98 -18.97 -18.49
CA ILE A 187 3.65 -19.40 -17.12
C ILE A 187 4.93 -19.42 -16.30
N TYR A 188 4.90 -18.75 -15.15
CA TYR A 188 5.99 -18.66 -14.19
C TYR A 188 5.64 -19.54 -13.00
N GLN A 189 6.41 -20.60 -12.79
CA GLN A 189 6.21 -21.51 -11.67
C GLN A 189 7.30 -21.27 -10.63
N ILE A 190 6.91 -20.95 -9.40
CA ILE A 190 7.88 -20.77 -8.31
C ILE A 190 8.53 -22.10 -7.93
N ASN A 191 9.83 -22.06 -7.59
CA ASN A 191 10.62 -23.24 -7.26
C ASN A 191 10.03 -24.04 -6.09
N ASP A 192 10.09 -25.38 -6.18
CA ASP A 192 9.52 -26.28 -5.18
C ASP A 192 10.14 -26.11 -3.78
N GLN A 193 11.42 -25.75 -3.70
CA GLN A 193 12.09 -25.44 -2.44
C GLN A 193 11.35 -24.32 -1.67
N LEU A 194 11.01 -23.22 -2.34
CA LEU A 194 10.26 -22.12 -1.71
C LEU A 194 8.80 -22.51 -1.46
N ARG A 195 8.19 -23.28 -2.37
CA ARG A 195 6.82 -23.80 -2.17
C ARG A 195 6.71 -24.62 -0.89
N SER A 196 7.68 -25.48 -0.63
CA SER A 196 7.68 -26.33 0.57
C SER A 196 7.81 -25.59 1.90
N LEU A 197 8.29 -24.34 1.89
CA LEU A 197 8.41 -23.52 3.11
C LEU A 197 7.07 -22.88 3.53
N VAL A 198 6.10 -22.83 2.62
CA VAL A 198 4.84 -22.11 2.82
C VAL A 198 3.69 -23.06 3.05
N LYS A 199 2.97 -22.86 4.16
CA LYS A 199 1.72 -23.52 4.44
C LYS A 199 0.55 -22.61 4.11
N PHE A 200 -0.34 -23.09 3.25
CA PHE A 200 -1.61 -22.43 2.94
C PHE A 200 -2.74 -23.02 3.78
N SER A 201 -3.59 -22.17 4.34
CA SER A 201 -4.77 -22.60 5.09
C SER A 201 -5.93 -21.64 4.91
N PHE A 202 -7.15 -22.15 4.95
CA PHE A 202 -8.34 -21.31 5.04
C PHE A 202 -8.42 -20.67 6.44
N ILE A 203 -8.63 -19.35 6.50
CA ILE A 203 -9.05 -18.63 7.72
C ILE A 203 -9.98 -17.48 7.32
N ASN A 204 -11.17 -17.45 7.93
CA ASN A 204 -12.03 -16.27 8.01
C ASN A 204 -11.61 -15.41 9.21
N LEU A 205 -10.87 -14.33 8.96
CA LEU A 205 -10.33 -13.44 10.01
C LEU A 205 -11.42 -12.95 10.99
N SER A 206 -12.64 -12.71 10.49
CA SER A 206 -13.73 -12.19 11.30
C SER A 206 -14.28 -13.24 12.25
N GLN A 207 -14.60 -14.45 11.77
CA GLN A 207 -15.34 -15.45 12.55
C GLN A 207 -14.44 -16.45 13.26
N ASP A 208 -13.36 -16.88 12.63
CA ASP A 208 -12.58 -18.01 13.15
C ASP A 208 -11.83 -17.61 14.43
N GLN A 209 -11.60 -18.58 15.30
CA GLN A 209 -10.94 -18.38 16.58
C GLN A 209 -9.42 -18.48 16.42
N PHE A 210 -8.72 -17.38 16.71
CA PHE A 210 -7.27 -17.32 16.81
C PHE A 210 -6.85 -16.28 17.86
N PRO A 211 -5.69 -16.45 18.53
CA PRO A 211 -4.65 -17.45 18.28
C PRO A 211 -5.06 -18.88 18.64
N ASN A 212 -4.67 -19.85 17.82
CA ASN A 212 -4.85 -21.27 18.10
C ASN A 212 -3.65 -22.05 17.52
N ILE A 213 -3.18 -23.05 18.26
CA ILE A 213 -2.08 -23.95 17.86
C ILE A 213 -2.45 -24.72 16.59
N TRP A 214 -3.71 -25.14 16.45
CA TRP A 214 -4.18 -25.90 15.29
C TRP A 214 -4.23 -25.07 14.01
N SER A 215 -4.59 -23.79 14.11
CA SER A 215 -4.49 -22.84 12.99
C SER A 215 -3.08 -22.27 12.84
N GLU A 216 -2.15 -22.64 13.72
CA GLU A 216 -0.73 -22.22 13.74
C GLU A 216 -0.54 -20.70 13.79
N THR A 217 -1.52 -19.98 14.33
CA THR A 217 -1.55 -18.51 14.44
C THR A 217 -0.98 -18.00 15.75
N ASN A 218 -0.39 -18.86 16.58
CA ASN A 218 0.23 -18.47 17.85
C ASN A 218 1.72 -18.15 17.71
N ASN A 219 2.20 -17.29 18.62
CA ASN A 219 3.61 -16.94 18.79
C ASN A 219 4.26 -16.49 17.48
N LEU A 220 3.66 -15.53 16.79
CA LEU A 220 4.17 -15.00 15.52
C LEU A 220 5.18 -13.87 15.75
N ASP A 221 6.24 -13.88 14.95
CA ASP A 221 7.26 -12.81 14.91
C ASP A 221 6.80 -11.67 14.01
N LEU A 222 6.09 -11.99 12.93
CA LEU A 222 5.57 -11.04 11.95
C LEU A 222 4.18 -11.47 11.44
N ILE A 223 3.26 -10.51 11.40
CA ILE A 223 1.98 -10.63 10.67
C ILE A 223 1.95 -9.56 9.57
N LEU A 224 1.65 -9.98 8.35
CA LEU A 224 1.35 -9.13 7.21
C LEU A 224 -0.15 -9.24 6.93
N CYS A 225 -0.86 -8.12 6.91
CA CYS A 225 -2.28 -8.08 6.53
C CYS A 225 -2.52 -6.85 5.66
N ARG A 226 -2.05 -6.91 4.41
CA ARG A 226 -1.98 -5.75 3.51
C ARG A 226 -3.08 -5.80 2.45
N ASN A 227 -3.73 -4.67 2.22
CA ASN A 227 -4.82 -4.50 1.25
C ASN A 227 -6.05 -5.37 1.54
N VAL A 228 -6.23 -5.81 2.80
CA VAL A 228 -7.38 -6.60 3.25
C VAL A 228 -8.36 -5.73 4.02
N PHE A 229 -7.84 -4.85 4.89
CA PHE A 229 -8.64 -4.07 5.83
C PHE A 229 -9.55 -3.05 5.14
N ILE A 230 -9.22 -2.60 3.93
CA ILE A 230 -10.12 -1.78 3.10
C ILE A 230 -11.47 -2.46 2.78
N TYR A 231 -11.54 -3.80 2.81
CA TYR A 231 -12.77 -4.57 2.51
C TYR A 231 -13.48 -5.07 3.76
N LEU A 232 -12.91 -4.88 4.95
CA LEU A 232 -13.51 -5.38 6.19
C LEU A 232 -14.55 -4.40 6.76
N SER A 233 -15.58 -4.95 7.39
CA SER A 233 -16.62 -4.17 8.06
C SER A 233 -16.05 -3.41 9.27
N LYS A 234 -16.63 -2.24 9.56
CA LYS A 234 -16.21 -1.40 10.70
C LYS A 234 -16.25 -2.15 12.04
N LEU A 235 -17.15 -3.13 12.17
CA LEU A 235 -17.29 -3.95 13.38
C LEU A 235 -16.26 -5.09 13.46
N ALA A 236 -15.77 -5.59 12.32
CA ALA A 236 -14.81 -6.67 12.26
C ALA A 236 -13.37 -6.21 12.55
N LYS A 237 -12.97 -5.03 12.02
CA LYS A 237 -11.58 -4.55 12.11
C LYS A 237 -11.03 -4.53 13.55
N PRO A 238 -11.69 -3.93 14.56
CA PRO A 238 -11.13 -3.88 15.92
C PRO A 238 -10.96 -5.27 16.53
N LYS A 239 -11.93 -6.17 16.29
CA LYS A 239 -11.87 -7.56 16.77
C LYS A 239 -10.69 -8.31 16.15
N ILE A 240 -10.46 -8.13 14.86
CA ILE A 240 -9.35 -8.76 14.14
C ILE A 240 -8.01 -8.24 14.64
N ILE A 241 -7.88 -6.93 14.88
CA ILE A 241 -6.65 -6.35 15.45
C ILE A 241 -6.36 -6.94 16.82
N GLU A 242 -7.36 -7.09 17.70
CA GLU A 242 -7.15 -7.75 19.00
C GLU A 242 -6.70 -9.19 18.87
N LYS A 243 -7.31 -9.95 17.95
CA LYS A 243 -6.84 -11.31 17.67
C LYS A 243 -5.38 -11.31 17.17
N PHE A 244 -4.99 -10.41 16.27
CA PHE A 244 -3.59 -10.27 15.83
C PHE A 244 -2.64 -9.93 16.96
N ILE A 245 -3.00 -8.99 17.86
CA ILE A 245 -2.20 -8.69 19.05
C ILE A 245 -2.00 -9.96 19.87
N ASN A 246 -3.03 -10.78 20.07
CA ASN A 246 -2.91 -12.04 20.82
C ASN A 246 -2.07 -13.10 20.09
N CYS A 247 -1.98 -13.05 18.76
CA CYS A 247 -1.15 -13.93 17.95
C CYS A 247 0.35 -13.61 18.01
N LEU A 248 0.70 -12.33 18.14
CA LEU A 248 2.09 -11.86 18.14
C LEU A 248 2.82 -12.22 19.44
N LYS A 249 4.11 -12.53 19.34
CA LYS A 249 5.03 -12.50 20.49
C LYS A 249 5.20 -11.07 20.99
N LEU A 250 5.71 -10.90 22.21
CA LEU A 250 6.23 -9.60 22.62
C LEU A 250 7.33 -9.18 21.65
N ASN A 251 7.34 -7.91 21.25
CA ASN A 251 8.17 -7.32 20.19
C ASN A 251 7.88 -7.83 18.76
N GLY A 252 6.85 -8.66 18.60
CA GLY A 252 6.36 -9.08 17.29
C GLY A 252 5.78 -7.92 16.50
N ILE A 253 5.88 -8.02 15.18
CA ILE A 253 5.57 -6.93 14.25
C ILE A 253 4.27 -7.22 13.49
N LEU A 254 3.47 -6.19 13.29
CA LEU A 254 2.27 -6.21 12.46
C LEU A 254 2.34 -5.13 11.40
N ILE A 255 2.16 -5.51 10.14
CA ILE A 255 2.19 -4.59 8.99
C ILE A 255 0.86 -4.65 8.26
N PHE A 256 0.31 -3.47 8.04
CA PHE A 256 -0.85 -3.23 7.17
C PHE A 256 -0.41 -2.44 5.94
N SER A 257 -1.22 -2.37 4.89
CA SER A 257 -0.90 -1.50 3.75
C SER A 257 -1.10 -0.03 4.10
N ALA A 258 -0.46 0.88 3.39
CA ALA A 258 -0.66 2.33 3.56
C ALA A 258 -2.13 2.76 3.34
N SER A 259 -2.90 1.98 2.55
CA SER A 259 -4.34 2.20 2.33
C SER A 259 -5.22 1.73 3.50
N ASP A 260 -4.68 0.89 4.38
CA ASP A 260 -5.39 0.32 5.52
C ASP A 260 -5.32 1.31 6.69
N LEU A 261 -6.17 2.34 6.66
CA LEU A 261 -6.29 3.31 7.74
C LEU A 261 -6.77 2.63 9.03
N ILE A 262 -5.88 2.56 10.02
CA ILE A 262 -6.17 1.96 11.33
C ILE A 262 -6.09 3.04 12.40
N ASN A 263 -7.28 3.50 12.81
CA ASN A 263 -7.44 4.31 14.01
C ASN A 263 -7.86 3.38 15.17
N TYR A 264 -6.89 2.62 15.68
CA TYR A 264 -7.08 1.67 16.76
C TYR A 264 -6.03 1.91 17.84
N HIS A 265 -6.50 2.15 19.07
CA HIS A 265 -5.65 2.33 20.24
C HIS A 265 -5.73 1.09 21.12
N SER A 266 -4.57 0.51 21.42
CA SER A 266 -4.43 -0.56 22.41
C SER A 266 -3.16 -0.35 23.22
N PRO A 267 -3.18 -0.62 24.55
CA PRO A 267 -1.99 -0.53 25.39
C PRO A 267 -0.91 -1.57 25.04
N TRP A 268 -1.22 -2.52 24.16
CA TRP A 268 -0.33 -3.61 23.75
C TRP A 268 0.24 -3.46 22.34
N LEU A 269 -0.17 -2.43 21.59
CA LEU A 269 0.22 -2.26 20.20
C LEU A 269 0.61 -0.80 19.95
N THR A 270 1.89 -0.59 19.66
CA THR A 270 2.43 0.75 19.41
C THR A 270 2.78 0.92 17.93
N LYS A 271 2.38 2.05 17.36
CA LYS A 271 2.67 2.41 15.97
C LYS A 271 4.06 3.03 15.87
N TYR A 272 4.85 2.56 14.90
CA TYR A 272 6.15 3.12 14.53
C TYR A 272 6.12 3.58 13.08
N GLN A 273 6.95 4.56 12.76
CA GLN A 273 7.14 5.06 11.42
C GLN A 273 8.64 5.21 11.14
N PHE A 274 9.11 4.60 10.06
CA PHE A 274 10.50 4.66 9.63
C PHE A 274 10.53 4.98 8.13
N LEU A 275 11.20 6.07 7.73
CA LEU A 275 11.25 6.52 6.33
C LEU A 275 9.85 6.60 5.67
N ASN A 276 8.87 7.16 6.38
CA ASN A 276 7.44 7.21 5.98
C ASN A 276 6.71 5.86 5.87
N ARG A 277 7.32 4.75 6.33
CA ARG A 277 6.71 3.41 6.31
C ARG A 277 6.21 3.06 7.69
N GLU A 278 4.95 2.70 7.77
CA GLU A 278 4.27 2.42 9.04
C GLU A 278 4.24 0.92 9.34
N PHE A 279 4.49 0.59 10.60
CA PHE A 279 4.32 -0.75 11.15
C PHE A 279 3.97 -0.65 12.63
N PHE A 280 3.46 -1.74 13.18
CA PHE A 280 3.07 -1.82 14.58
C PHE A 280 3.92 -2.86 15.29
N VAL A 281 4.26 -2.60 16.55
CA VAL A 281 5.01 -3.54 17.39
C VAL A 281 4.20 -3.83 18.65
N LYS A 282 4.12 -5.12 19.00
CA LYS A 282 3.48 -5.54 20.25
C LYS A 282 4.39 -5.28 21.43
N ILE A 283 4.07 -4.28 22.24
CA ILE A 283 4.77 -3.91 23.47
C ILE A 283 3.76 -3.49 24.54
N LYS A 284 4.03 -3.75 25.82
CA LYS A 284 3.16 -3.35 26.93
C LYS A 284 3.52 -1.93 27.39
N GLN A 285 2.58 -0.98 27.35
CA GLN A 285 2.80 0.31 28.03
C GLN A 285 2.65 0.12 29.56
N PRO A 286 3.56 0.64 30.43
CA PRO A 286 4.58 1.65 30.18
C PRO A 286 6.02 1.11 30.20
N ASP A 287 6.30 -0.10 29.67
CA ASP A 287 7.68 -0.63 29.52
C ASP A 287 8.51 0.17 28.47
N LEU A 288 8.15 1.44 28.24
CA LEU A 288 8.94 2.45 27.56
C LEU A 288 10.16 2.78 28.44
N THR A 289 11.13 1.88 28.53
CA THR A 289 12.47 2.28 28.91
C THR A 289 13.10 2.98 27.71
N GLN A 290 13.79 4.10 27.95
CA GLN A 290 14.62 4.76 26.93
C GLN A 290 15.64 3.80 26.31
N ASP A 291 16.00 2.72 27.02
CA ASP A 291 16.80 1.61 26.51
C ASP A 291 16.11 0.87 25.36
N PHE A 292 14.80 0.62 25.38
CA PHE A 292 14.12 -0.02 24.25
C PHE A 292 14.03 0.90 23.03
N ILE A 293 13.90 2.23 23.21
CA ILE A 293 13.94 3.17 22.08
C ILE A 293 15.36 3.25 21.51
N ASN A 294 16.39 3.29 22.37
CA ASN A 294 17.78 3.40 21.94
C ASN A 294 18.37 2.07 21.39
N ASP A 295 17.93 0.92 21.91
CA ASP A 295 18.34 -0.41 21.41
C ASP A 295 17.45 -0.91 20.26
N ALA A 296 16.17 -0.49 20.17
CA ALA A 296 15.30 -0.91 19.06
C ALA A 296 15.37 0.01 17.84
N PHE A 297 15.60 1.32 18.01
CA PHE A 297 15.74 2.31 16.94
C PHE A 297 16.57 3.52 17.44
N PRO A 298 17.91 3.46 17.42
CA PRO A 298 18.73 4.51 18.03
C PRO A 298 18.39 5.88 17.47
N SER A 299 17.92 6.75 18.37
CA SER A 299 17.77 8.17 18.12
C SER A 299 19.15 8.73 17.77
N SER A 300 19.35 9.20 16.54
CA SER A 300 20.53 9.98 16.19
C SER A 300 20.42 11.38 16.80
N ALA A 301 20.49 11.46 18.14
CA ALA A 301 20.71 12.68 18.88
C ALA A 301 22.21 12.75 19.21
N SER A 302 22.90 13.53 18.39
CA SER A 302 24.26 14.02 18.59
C SER A 302 24.51 14.44 20.04
N ASN A 303 25.48 13.78 20.70
CA ASN A 303 26.37 14.38 21.70
C ASN A 303 27.38 13.34 22.20
N TYR A 304 28.59 13.32 21.63
CA TYR A 304 29.78 13.09 22.45
C TYR A 304 30.96 13.94 21.95
N PRO A 305 31.81 14.43 22.88
CA PRO A 305 32.97 15.26 22.58
C PRO A 305 34.05 14.43 21.87
N SER A 306 34.77 15.10 20.99
CA SER A 306 35.97 14.61 20.32
C SER A 306 37.06 14.19 21.32
N GLU A 307 37.54 12.94 21.24
CA GLU A 307 38.96 12.64 20.99
C GLU A 307 39.33 11.15 20.76
N SER A 308 40.10 10.96 19.69
CA SER A 308 41.12 9.95 19.38
C SER A 308 40.77 8.52 18.92
N THR A 309 40.99 8.36 17.60
CA THR A 309 41.73 7.30 16.89
C THR A 309 41.18 5.86 16.86
N THR A 310 40.57 5.48 15.73
CA THR A 310 41.11 4.50 14.77
C THR A 310 40.27 4.54 13.47
N LYS A 311 40.90 4.35 12.30
CA LYS A 311 40.33 4.59 10.96
C LYS A 311 39.37 3.47 10.52
N GLU A 312 38.15 3.85 10.10
CA GLU A 312 37.17 3.02 9.38
C GLU A 312 37.09 3.38 7.88
N PRO A 313 36.60 2.47 7.00
CA PRO A 313 36.66 2.60 5.55
C PRO A 313 35.70 3.65 4.96
N PRO A 314 35.93 4.14 3.73
CA PRO A 314 35.40 5.44 3.27
C PRO A 314 33.90 5.49 2.89
N SER A 315 33.19 4.36 2.81
CA SER A 315 31.85 4.28 2.20
C SER A 315 30.70 4.69 3.13
N THR A 316 30.79 4.41 4.43
CA THR A 316 29.68 4.58 5.38
C THR A 316 29.40 6.05 5.72
N GLN A 317 30.45 6.90 5.71
CA GLN A 317 30.29 8.35 5.95
C GLN A 317 29.62 9.07 4.78
N GLN A 318 29.84 8.60 3.55
CA GLN A 318 29.31 9.24 2.35
C GLN A 318 27.81 8.99 2.21
N GLU A 319 27.32 7.80 2.58
CA GLU A 319 25.89 7.48 2.61
C GLU A 319 25.14 8.24 3.71
N ASN A 320 25.69 8.32 4.93
CA ASN A 320 25.11 9.10 6.03
C ASN A 320 25.06 10.62 5.70
N ASN A 321 26.09 11.15 5.04
CA ASN A 321 26.10 12.53 4.55
C ASN A 321 25.01 12.77 3.49
N ASN A 322 24.80 11.82 2.56
CA ASN A 322 23.80 11.95 1.51
C ASN A 322 22.35 11.92 2.05
N GLN A 323 22.06 11.10 3.07
CA GLN A 323 20.74 11.10 3.72
C GLN A 323 20.47 12.40 4.50
N THR A 324 21.48 12.89 5.23
CA THR A 324 21.40 14.19 5.94
C THR A 324 21.15 15.34 4.96
N LEU A 325 21.79 15.27 3.80
CA LEU A 325 21.63 16.25 2.73
C LEU A 325 20.21 16.22 2.14
N LEU A 326 19.61 15.05 1.97
CA LEU A 326 18.23 14.92 1.48
C LEU A 326 17.21 15.53 2.44
N VAL A 327 17.35 15.29 3.75
CA VAL A 327 16.51 15.93 4.78
C VAL A 327 16.69 17.45 4.76
N THR A 328 17.93 17.93 4.59
CA THR A 328 18.22 19.37 4.47
C THR A 328 17.54 19.97 3.25
N ILE A 329 17.58 19.28 2.10
CA ILE A 329 16.86 19.68 0.88
C ILE A 329 15.37 19.78 1.16
N GLN A 330 14.77 18.76 1.80
CA GLN A 330 13.33 18.77 2.13
C GLN A 330 12.95 19.96 3.01
N THR A 331 13.73 20.25 4.06
CA THR A 331 13.51 21.40 4.93
C THR A 331 13.64 22.72 4.17
N MET A 332 14.68 22.88 3.35
CA MET A 332 14.87 24.08 2.54
C MET A 332 13.73 24.28 1.54
N MET A 333 13.22 23.19 0.95
CA MET A 333 12.04 23.23 0.10
C MET A 333 10.82 23.72 0.89
N THR A 334 10.56 23.23 2.10
CA THR A 334 9.42 23.74 2.90
C THR A 334 9.60 25.20 3.35
N SER A 335 10.84 25.65 3.55
CA SER A 335 11.15 27.01 4.01
C SER A 335 11.38 28.03 2.88
N GLY A 336 11.10 27.69 1.63
CA GLY A 336 11.21 28.64 0.50
C GLY A 336 12.63 28.90 -0.02
N HIS A 337 13.64 28.16 0.43
CA HIS A 337 15.05 28.34 0.07
C HIS A 337 15.41 27.53 -1.19
N TRP A 338 14.77 27.85 -2.31
CA TRP A 338 14.80 27.05 -3.54
C TRP A 338 16.18 27.01 -4.22
N VAL A 339 16.90 28.13 -4.21
CA VAL A 339 18.21 28.26 -4.87
C VAL A 339 19.24 27.37 -4.16
N GLU A 340 19.24 27.39 -2.84
CA GLU A 340 20.09 26.57 -1.98
C GLU A 340 19.71 25.09 -2.11
N ALA A 341 18.41 24.77 -2.05
CA ALA A 341 17.92 23.40 -2.22
C ALA A 341 18.34 22.81 -3.57
N SER A 342 18.23 23.57 -4.67
CA SER A 342 18.66 23.13 -6.00
C SER A 342 20.16 22.83 -6.05
N LYS A 343 21.00 23.64 -5.40
CA LYS A 343 22.45 23.41 -5.36
C LYS A 343 22.81 22.18 -4.53
N LEU A 344 22.09 21.93 -3.45
CA LEU A 344 22.31 20.73 -2.65
C LEU A 344 21.87 19.46 -3.40
N CYS A 345 20.82 19.54 -4.24
CA CYS A 345 20.45 18.42 -5.11
C CYS A 345 21.58 17.99 -6.05
N ASP A 346 22.41 18.93 -6.53
CA ASP A 346 23.55 18.61 -7.41
C ASP A 346 24.56 17.65 -6.78
N GLN A 347 24.73 17.75 -5.46
CA GLN A 347 25.64 16.88 -4.72
C GLN A 347 25.10 15.44 -4.63
N LEU A 348 23.78 15.26 -4.79
CA LEU A 348 23.11 13.95 -4.81
C LEU A 348 22.98 13.35 -6.22
N LEU A 349 23.24 14.11 -7.29
CA LEU A 349 23.09 13.61 -8.67
C LEU A 349 24.12 12.52 -9.03
N ASN A 350 25.24 12.45 -8.33
CA ASN A 350 26.23 11.40 -8.55
C ASN A 350 25.92 10.11 -7.77
N ASN A 351 24.91 10.12 -6.91
CA ASN A 351 24.46 8.96 -6.16
C ASN A 351 23.33 8.25 -6.91
N SER A 352 23.60 7.06 -7.46
CA SER A 352 22.64 6.31 -8.28
C SER A 352 21.34 5.97 -7.55
N SER A 353 21.38 5.73 -6.24
CA SER A 353 20.21 5.40 -5.42
C SER A 353 19.31 6.62 -5.19
N LEU A 354 19.92 7.77 -4.91
CA LEU A 354 19.20 9.01 -4.64
C LEU A 354 18.93 9.85 -5.88
N TYR A 355 19.50 9.49 -7.03
CA TYR A 355 19.38 10.24 -8.28
C TYR A 355 17.94 10.57 -8.65
N PRO A 356 16.96 9.62 -8.65
CA PRO A 356 15.57 9.93 -8.98
C PRO A 356 14.93 10.94 -8.01
N VAL A 357 15.22 10.83 -6.72
CA VAL A 357 14.68 11.74 -5.71
C VAL A 357 15.32 13.12 -5.83
N ALA A 358 16.64 13.17 -6.05
CA ALA A 358 17.39 14.40 -6.26
C ALA A 358 16.91 15.17 -7.50
N ILE A 359 16.67 14.48 -8.63
CA ILE A 359 16.13 15.14 -9.84
C ILE A 359 14.69 15.62 -9.64
N GLN A 360 13.86 14.92 -8.84
CA GLN A 360 12.50 15.36 -8.53
C GLN A 360 12.51 16.66 -7.71
N TYR A 361 13.29 16.70 -6.62
CA TYR A 361 13.43 17.92 -5.80
C TYR A 361 14.10 19.05 -6.57
N LYS A 362 15.11 18.76 -7.39
CA LYS A 362 15.77 19.76 -8.23
C LYS A 362 14.81 20.34 -9.28
N ALA A 363 14.02 19.50 -9.95
CA ALA A 363 13.01 19.96 -10.90
C ALA A 363 12.02 20.91 -10.23
N LYS A 364 11.54 20.56 -9.02
CA LYS A 364 10.63 21.41 -8.25
C LYS A 364 11.29 22.73 -7.81
N ALA A 365 12.53 22.68 -7.33
CA ALA A 365 13.28 23.88 -6.94
C ALA A 365 13.48 24.84 -8.12
N LEU A 366 13.88 24.31 -9.29
CA LEU A 366 14.06 25.08 -10.51
C LEU A 366 12.75 25.69 -11.02
N ALA A 367 11.64 24.96 -10.89
CA ALA A 367 10.31 25.49 -11.21
C ALA A 367 9.99 26.72 -10.35
N ASN A 368 10.20 26.64 -9.03
CA ASN A 368 10.00 27.75 -8.11
C ASN A 368 10.97 28.93 -8.32
N ILE A 369 12.17 28.68 -8.88
CA ILE A 369 13.12 29.73 -9.27
C ILE A 369 12.71 30.42 -10.59
N GLY A 370 11.82 29.81 -11.37
CA GLY A 370 11.43 30.29 -12.71
C GLY A 370 12.29 29.74 -13.85
N LYS A 371 13.15 28.75 -13.59
CA LYS A 371 13.96 28.04 -14.60
C LYS A 371 13.16 26.87 -15.20
N LEU A 372 12.07 27.21 -15.87
CA LEU A 372 11.04 26.25 -16.27
C LEU A 372 11.52 25.20 -17.27
N ASP A 373 12.39 25.56 -18.23
CA ASP A 373 12.90 24.59 -19.22
C ASP A 373 13.83 23.55 -18.59
N GLU A 374 14.69 23.98 -17.66
CA GLU A 374 15.57 23.07 -16.91
C GLU A 374 14.73 22.15 -16.00
N ALA A 375 13.71 22.70 -15.34
CA ALA A 375 12.78 21.95 -14.51
C ALA A 375 11.99 20.90 -15.32
N SER A 376 11.47 21.30 -16.49
CA SER A 376 10.71 20.47 -17.42
C SER A 376 11.53 19.25 -17.88
N ASN A 377 12.78 19.48 -18.28
CA ASN A 377 13.69 18.42 -18.70
C ASN A 377 14.00 17.43 -17.57
N LEU A 378 14.31 17.91 -16.36
CA LEU A 378 14.58 17.04 -15.21
C LEU A 378 13.35 16.26 -14.78
N CYS A 379 12.16 16.87 -14.85
CA CYS A 379 10.91 16.21 -14.50
C CYS A 379 10.56 15.11 -15.51
N LEU A 380 10.83 15.30 -16.81
CA LEU A 380 10.70 14.24 -17.81
C LEU A 380 11.68 13.08 -17.57
N VAL A 381 12.93 13.37 -17.17
CA VAL A 381 13.88 12.33 -16.76
C VAL A 381 13.34 11.57 -15.55
N TYR A 382 12.77 12.28 -14.58
CA TYR A 382 12.15 11.68 -13.41
C TYR A 382 10.97 10.76 -13.78
N ILE A 383 10.01 11.25 -14.57
CA ILE A 383 8.86 10.45 -15.04
C ILE A 383 9.33 9.21 -15.81
N LYS A 384 10.36 9.32 -16.66
CA LYS A 384 10.94 8.16 -17.35
C LYS A 384 11.55 7.15 -16.38
N SER A 385 12.13 7.61 -15.28
CA SER A 385 12.71 6.74 -14.25
C SER A 385 11.66 6.13 -13.31
N LYS A 386 10.51 6.79 -13.13
CA LYS A 386 9.40 6.40 -12.23
C LYS A 386 8.03 6.64 -12.90
N PRO A 387 7.68 5.87 -13.95
CA PRO A 387 6.47 6.13 -14.75
C PRO A 387 5.15 5.83 -14.04
N LEU A 388 5.18 5.26 -12.85
CA LEU A 388 3.98 5.00 -12.03
C LEU A 388 3.89 5.92 -10.81
N ASP A 389 4.83 6.86 -10.61
CA ASP A 389 4.68 7.87 -9.57
C ASP A 389 3.78 9.01 -10.06
N LYS A 390 2.56 9.07 -9.51
CA LYS A 390 1.57 10.13 -9.80
C LYS A 390 2.10 11.54 -9.53
N HIS A 391 3.01 11.73 -8.57
CA HIS A 391 3.52 13.06 -8.22
C HIS A 391 4.45 13.63 -9.28
N GLY A 392 5.24 12.79 -9.97
CA GLY A 392 6.01 13.20 -11.14
C GLY A 392 5.12 13.84 -12.22
N TYR A 393 4.01 13.19 -12.54
CA TYR A 393 3.03 13.71 -13.52
C TYR A 393 2.36 15.01 -13.05
N LEU A 394 2.04 15.12 -11.76
CA LEU A 394 1.51 16.35 -11.18
C LEU A 394 2.54 17.50 -11.29
N ILE A 395 3.77 17.29 -10.83
CA ILE A 395 4.84 18.30 -10.88
C ILE A 395 5.08 18.76 -12.31
N TYR A 396 5.15 17.83 -13.27
CA TYR A 396 5.34 18.18 -14.67
C TYR A 396 4.17 19.00 -15.23
N SER A 397 2.94 18.64 -14.86
CA SER A 397 1.76 19.39 -15.26
C SER A 397 1.79 20.82 -14.73
N LEU A 398 2.21 21.02 -13.48
CA LEU A 398 2.37 22.35 -12.89
C LEU A 398 3.45 23.16 -13.62
N ILE A 399 4.59 22.55 -13.97
CA ILE A 399 5.63 23.21 -14.77
C ILE A 399 5.09 23.64 -16.14
N LEU A 400 4.35 22.75 -16.82
CA LEU A 400 3.73 23.06 -18.12
C LEU A 400 2.68 24.17 -18.01
N ILE A 401 1.91 24.24 -16.92
CA ILE A 401 0.98 25.35 -16.66
C ILE A 401 1.74 26.68 -16.57
N GLU A 402 2.85 26.71 -15.83
CA GLU A 402 3.69 27.92 -15.72
C GLU A 402 4.35 28.30 -17.05
N GLN A 403 4.67 27.32 -17.90
CA GLN A 403 5.17 27.55 -19.27
C GLN A 403 4.08 28.01 -20.25
N GLY A 404 2.80 27.93 -19.88
CA GLY A 404 1.67 28.23 -20.77
C GLY A 404 1.23 27.05 -21.67
N GLU A 405 1.81 25.88 -21.48
CA GLU A 405 1.55 24.65 -22.26
C GLU A 405 0.33 23.88 -21.73
N TYR A 406 -0.83 24.55 -21.69
CA TYR A 406 -2.03 24.09 -21.00
C TYR A 406 -2.59 22.76 -21.54
N GLN A 407 -2.55 22.55 -22.86
CA GLN A 407 -3.12 21.34 -23.45
C GLN A 407 -2.29 20.10 -23.08
N HIS A 408 -0.97 20.25 -23.04
CA HIS A 408 -0.06 19.21 -22.58
C HIS A 408 -0.25 18.96 -21.07
N ALA A 409 -0.37 20.01 -20.25
CA ALA A 409 -0.61 19.87 -18.83
C ALA A 409 -1.88 19.06 -18.51
N VAL A 410 -2.96 19.24 -19.27
CA VAL A 410 -4.18 18.42 -19.16
C VAL A 410 -3.89 16.92 -19.32
N ASP A 411 -3.08 16.56 -20.30
CA ASP A 411 -2.80 15.15 -20.59
C ASP A 411 -1.99 14.50 -19.46
N TYR A 412 -1.06 15.25 -18.84
CA TYR A 412 -0.28 14.76 -17.70
C TYR A 412 -1.09 14.73 -16.40
N LEU A 413 -2.03 15.65 -16.18
CA LEU A 413 -2.97 15.56 -15.05
C LEU A 413 -3.89 14.35 -15.18
N LYS A 414 -4.40 14.06 -16.38
CA LYS A 414 -5.17 12.84 -16.65
C LYS A 414 -4.36 11.58 -16.40
N LYS A 415 -3.06 11.58 -16.74
CA LYS A 415 -2.17 10.46 -16.41
C LYS A 415 -2.01 10.30 -14.90
N ALA A 416 -1.85 11.39 -14.15
CA ALA A 416 -1.78 11.35 -12.69
C ALA A 416 -3.08 10.77 -12.07
N ILE A 417 -4.25 11.20 -12.55
CA ILE A 417 -5.57 10.70 -12.15
C ILE A 417 -5.77 9.23 -12.58
N TYR A 418 -5.23 8.84 -13.74
CA TYR A 418 -5.31 7.47 -14.22
C TYR A 418 -4.49 6.52 -13.33
N ILE A 419 -3.30 6.97 -12.88
CA ILE A 419 -2.44 6.22 -11.96
C ILE A 419 -3.11 6.08 -10.59
N ASP A 420 -3.74 7.15 -10.08
CA ASP A 420 -4.53 7.13 -8.85
C ASP A 420 -5.81 7.93 -8.99
N SER A 421 -6.94 7.21 -9.11
CA SER A 421 -8.27 7.79 -9.29
C SER A 421 -8.78 8.55 -8.07
N LYS A 422 -8.07 8.50 -6.93
CA LYS A 422 -8.37 9.26 -5.72
C LYS A 422 -7.38 10.42 -5.49
N PHE A 423 -6.55 10.74 -6.48
CA PHE A 423 -5.51 11.77 -6.33
C PHE A 423 -6.09 13.19 -6.43
N LEU A 424 -6.45 13.72 -5.27
CA LEU A 424 -7.19 14.96 -5.11
C LEU A 424 -6.50 16.15 -5.77
N GLU A 425 -5.19 16.32 -5.56
CA GLU A 425 -4.42 17.45 -6.08
C GLU A 425 -4.48 17.48 -7.62
N ALA A 426 -4.43 16.32 -8.26
CA ALA A 426 -4.55 16.24 -9.72
C ALA A 426 -5.96 16.62 -10.20
N TYR A 427 -7.03 16.20 -9.50
CA TYR A 427 -8.39 16.64 -9.82
C TYR A 427 -8.55 18.16 -9.63
N TYR A 428 -8.01 18.71 -8.54
CA TYR A 428 -8.05 20.14 -8.24
C TYR A 428 -7.41 20.96 -9.36
N HIS A 429 -6.15 20.67 -9.68
CA HIS A 429 -5.44 21.38 -10.75
C HIS A 429 -6.05 21.13 -12.13
N TYR A 430 -6.64 19.95 -12.38
CA TYR A 430 -7.33 19.66 -13.63
C TYR A 430 -8.62 20.48 -13.79
N GLY A 431 -9.40 20.62 -12.73
CA GLY A 431 -10.59 21.46 -12.71
C GLY A 431 -10.26 22.92 -13.02
N LEU A 432 -9.30 23.49 -12.27
CA LEU A 432 -8.82 24.85 -12.49
C LEU A 432 -8.32 25.09 -13.91
N LEU A 433 -7.55 24.14 -14.45
CA LEU A 433 -7.01 24.25 -15.80
C LEU A 433 -8.10 24.22 -16.88
N GLN A 434 -9.15 23.40 -16.71
CA GLN A 434 -10.28 23.39 -17.66
C GLN A 434 -11.06 24.71 -17.62
N ILE A 435 -11.23 25.32 -16.45
CA ILE A 435 -11.84 26.64 -16.33
C ILE A 435 -10.99 27.69 -17.06
N ARG A 436 -9.67 27.66 -16.87
CA ARG A 436 -8.73 28.56 -17.57
C ARG A 436 -8.77 28.40 -19.09
N LEU A 437 -9.03 27.18 -19.58
CA LEU A 437 -9.23 26.88 -21.00
C LEU A 437 -10.65 27.25 -21.52
N GLY A 438 -11.47 27.92 -20.71
CA GLY A 438 -12.82 28.37 -21.06
C GLY A 438 -13.89 27.29 -20.92
N LYS A 439 -13.56 26.08 -20.47
CA LYS A 439 -14.51 24.97 -20.25
C LYS A 439 -15.06 25.01 -18.83
N ILE A 440 -15.71 26.13 -18.49
CA ILE A 440 -16.10 26.46 -17.11
C ILE A 440 -16.97 25.35 -16.48
N LYS A 441 -18.01 24.91 -17.18
CA LYS A 441 -18.91 23.84 -16.68
C LYS A 441 -18.15 22.54 -16.37
N GLN A 442 -17.31 22.10 -17.30
CA GLN A 442 -16.51 20.88 -17.12
C GLN A 442 -15.52 21.03 -15.96
N GLY A 443 -14.88 22.19 -15.83
CA GLY A 443 -13.96 22.46 -14.73
C GLY A 443 -14.65 22.43 -13.36
N ILE A 444 -15.87 22.99 -13.26
CA ILE A 444 -16.68 22.92 -12.03
C ILE A 444 -17.02 21.47 -11.66
N GLU A 445 -17.48 20.65 -12.61
CA GLU A 445 -17.78 19.23 -12.36
C GLU A 445 -16.54 18.48 -11.83
N ILE A 446 -15.36 18.78 -12.36
CA ILE A 446 -14.09 18.18 -11.90
C ILE A 446 -13.71 18.68 -10.49
N LEU A 447 -13.90 19.96 -10.19
CA LEU A 447 -13.67 20.52 -8.85
C LEU A 447 -14.64 19.94 -7.82
N GLU A 448 -15.90 19.66 -8.20
CA GLU A 448 -16.85 18.96 -7.35
C GLU A 448 -16.39 17.52 -7.06
N CYS A 449 -15.79 16.83 -8.04
CA CYS A 449 -15.12 15.55 -7.78
C CYS A 449 -13.97 15.71 -6.78
N ALA A 450 -13.12 16.74 -6.91
CA ALA A 450 -12.04 17.01 -5.95
C ALA A 450 -12.59 17.25 -4.53
N ALA A 451 -13.63 18.07 -4.39
CA ALA A 451 -14.28 18.35 -3.11
C ALA A 451 -14.91 17.10 -2.48
N ASN A 452 -15.50 16.22 -3.29
CA ASN A 452 -16.06 14.96 -2.81
C ASN A 452 -15.00 13.96 -2.35
N LEU A 453 -13.82 13.96 -2.99
CA LEU A 453 -12.69 13.15 -2.55
C LEU A 453 -12.19 13.56 -1.15
N VAL A 454 -12.26 14.85 -0.80
CA VAL A 454 -11.95 15.31 0.58
C VAL A 454 -12.87 14.64 1.59
N ASN A 455 -14.18 14.62 1.33
CA ASN A 455 -15.17 14.07 2.27
C ASN A 455 -15.00 12.55 2.49
N GLN A 456 -14.20 11.89 1.65
CA GLN A 456 -13.84 10.47 1.74
C GLN A 456 -12.45 10.24 2.36
N GLN A 457 -11.72 11.32 2.68
CA GLN A 457 -10.34 11.31 3.21
C GLN A 457 -10.27 12.07 4.55
N ASN A 458 -9.14 11.98 5.26
CA ASN A 458 -9.00 12.60 6.58
C ASN A 458 -8.83 14.12 6.45
N ALA A 459 -9.75 14.88 7.06
CA ALA A 459 -9.75 16.34 7.10
C ALA A 459 -8.40 16.95 7.53
N HIS A 460 -7.68 16.31 8.45
CA HIS A 460 -6.40 16.81 8.98
C HIS A 460 -5.17 16.35 8.19
N TYR A 461 -5.33 15.66 7.05
CA TYR A 461 -4.19 15.26 6.23
C TYR A 461 -3.55 16.50 5.60
N ILE A 462 -2.22 16.58 5.57
CA ILE A 462 -1.49 17.70 4.97
C ILE A 462 -1.37 17.45 3.47
N VAL A 463 -1.74 18.44 2.65
CA VAL A 463 -1.58 18.41 1.19
C VAL A 463 -0.13 18.14 0.84
N HIS A 464 0.13 17.25 -0.13
CA HIS A 464 1.50 16.84 -0.38
C HIS A 464 2.38 18.05 -0.74
N ASN A 465 3.41 18.28 0.09
CA ASN A 465 4.39 19.38 -0.03
C ASN A 465 3.83 20.81 0.09
N THR A 466 2.75 21.02 0.84
CA THR A 466 2.37 22.34 1.33
C THR A 466 2.86 22.53 2.76
N VAL A 467 2.94 23.79 3.20
CA VAL A 467 3.17 24.12 4.62
C VAL A 467 1.80 24.33 5.24
N ASP A 468 1.44 23.47 6.20
CA ASP A 468 0.23 23.58 7.03
C ASP A 468 -1.13 23.60 6.31
N GLU A 469 -1.16 23.38 4.98
CA GLU A 469 -2.40 23.26 4.21
C GLU A 469 -2.99 21.86 4.40
N THR A 470 -4.12 21.79 5.10
CA THR A 470 -4.84 20.54 5.31
C THR A 470 -5.82 20.27 4.17
N TYR A 471 -6.20 19.02 3.99
CA TYR A 471 -7.25 18.62 3.05
C TYR A 471 -8.58 19.29 3.40
N GLU A 472 -8.86 19.55 4.68
CA GLU A 472 -10.02 20.33 5.14
C GLU A 472 -9.97 21.78 4.66
N HIS A 473 -8.83 22.46 4.81
CA HIS A 473 -8.67 23.83 4.34
C HIS A 473 -8.77 23.90 2.82
N LEU A 474 -8.10 22.99 2.10
CA LEU A 474 -8.18 22.88 0.65
C LEU A 474 -9.62 22.62 0.17
N ALA A 475 -10.40 21.81 0.89
CA ALA A 475 -11.80 21.56 0.55
C ALA A 475 -12.68 22.80 0.71
N HIS A 476 -12.40 23.62 1.72
CA HIS A 476 -13.08 24.89 1.92
C HIS A 476 -12.78 25.81 0.73
N THR A 477 -11.50 25.96 0.37
CA THR A 477 -11.06 26.73 -0.80
C THR A 477 -11.72 26.26 -2.09
N ILE A 478 -11.76 24.94 -2.35
CA ILE A 478 -12.41 24.38 -3.55
C ILE A 478 -13.90 24.77 -3.61
N LYS A 479 -14.62 24.74 -2.49
CA LYS A 479 -16.05 25.11 -2.44
C LYS A 479 -16.28 26.60 -2.70
N GLU A 480 -15.42 27.47 -2.18
CA GLU A 480 -15.45 28.91 -2.45
C GLU A 480 -15.17 29.19 -3.94
N GLU A 481 -14.18 28.52 -4.52
CA GLU A 481 -13.85 28.63 -5.94
C GLU A 481 -15.00 28.15 -6.85
N ILE A 482 -15.61 27.00 -6.55
CA ILE A 482 -16.79 26.52 -7.28
C ILE A 482 -17.90 27.58 -7.27
N SER A 483 -18.20 28.15 -6.11
CA SER A 483 -19.25 29.16 -5.96
C SER A 483 -18.95 30.44 -6.76
N MET A 484 -17.69 30.87 -6.76
CA MET A 484 -17.22 32.00 -7.56
C MET A 484 -17.39 31.72 -9.06
N TYR A 485 -16.90 30.59 -9.57
CA TYR A 485 -16.99 30.27 -10.99
C TYR A 485 -18.44 30.03 -11.46
N GLN A 486 -19.31 29.48 -10.61
CA GLN A 486 -20.75 29.37 -10.90
C GLN A 486 -21.43 30.73 -11.02
N SER A 487 -21.01 31.73 -10.25
CA SER A 487 -21.56 33.10 -10.37
C SER A 487 -21.08 33.79 -11.65
N LEU A 488 -19.80 33.62 -12.02
CA LEU A 488 -19.23 34.14 -13.26
C LEU A 488 -19.86 33.51 -14.51
N ASP A 489 -20.13 32.19 -14.51
CA ASP A 489 -20.79 31.50 -15.63
C ASP A 489 -22.24 31.96 -15.83
N LYS A 490 -22.94 32.34 -14.75
CA LYS A 490 -24.30 32.92 -14.83
C LYS A 490 -24.29 34.32 -15.42
N VAL A 491 -23.31 35.16 -15.03
CA VAL A 491 -23.16 36.53 -15.56
C VAL A 491 -22.72 36.51 -17.04
N ALA A 492 -21.91 35.55 -17.45
CA ALA A 492 -21.50 35.41 -18.86
C ALA A 492 -22.64 34.93 -19.79
N LYS A 493 -23.71 34.34 -19.23
CA LYS A 493 -24.88 33.82 -19.96
C LYS A 493 -26.10 34.75 -19.94
N SER A 494 -26.09 35.76 -19.07
CA SER A 494 -27.07 36.87 -19.03
C SER A 494 -26.60 38.03 -19.90
#